data_AF-A0A2E5VAW4-F1
#
_entry.id   AF-A0A2E5VAW4-F1
#
_cell.length_a   1.000
_cell.length_b   1.000
_cell.length_c   1.000
_cell.angle_alpha   90.00
_cell.angle_beta   90.00
_cell.angle_gamma   90.00
#
_symmetry.space_group_name_H-M   'P 1'
#
loop_
_entity.id
_entity.type
_entity.pdbx_description
1 polymer ?
#
loop_
_entity_poly.entity_id
_entity_poly.type
_entity_poly.pdbx_seq_one_letter_code
_entity_poly.pdbx_strand_id
1 'polypeptide(L)'
;MQSDISHLDSKYSWRRLILTLWVSIIANVGVWAIVVIMPAVQNEFGVDRGTVSLPYALTMVGFGLGNLFFGRIVDRNGAFVALIIGILFVVSGFFISII
;
A
#
# COMPACT_ATOMS: atom_id res chain seq x y z
N MET A 1 -34.64 -14.60 4.60
CA MET A 1 -33.87 -13.42 5.02
C MET A 1 -33.20 -13.56 6.41
N GLN A 2 -33.28 -14.69 7.12
CA GLN A 2 -32.56 -14.90 8.40
C GLN A 2 -31.37 -15.91 8.27
N SER A 3 -31.29 -16.65 7.17
CA SER A 3 -30.30 -17.72 6.93
C SER A 3 -28.92 -17.23 6.47
N ASP A 4 -28.82 -16.03 5.89
CA ASP A 4 -27.55 -15.53 5.32
C ASP A 4 -26.62 -14.92 6.39
N ILE A 5 -27.17 -14.49 7.52
CA ILE A 5 -26.41 -13.87 8.62
C ILE A 5 -25.57 -14.93 9.36
N SER A 6 -26.06 -16.18 9.48
CA SER A 6 -25.34 -17.23 10.21
C SER A 6 -24.05 -17.68 9.51
N HIS A 7 -23.91 -17.44 8.21
CA HIS A 7 -22.66 -17.69 7.47
C HIS A 7 -21.62 -16.57 7.65
N LEU A 8 -22.06 -15.34 7.96
CA LEU A 8 -21.17 -14.20 8.19
C LEU A 8 -20.47 -14.27 9.55
N ASP A 9 -21.12 -14.86 10.57
CA ASP A 9 -20.55 -15.10 11.90
C ASP A 9 -19.82 -16.44 12.05
N SER A 10 -19.35 -17.01 10.94
CA SER A 10 -18.51 -18.20 10.99
C SER A 10 -17.07 -17.87 11.42
N LYS A 11 -16.40 -18.79 12.13
CA LYS A 11 -14.96 -18.70 12.48
C LYS A 11 -14.09 -18.40 11.25
N TYR A 12 -14.52 -18.85 10.07
CA TYR A 12 -13.83 -18.56 8.81
C TYR A 12 -13.85 -17.06 8.44
N SER A 13 -15.00 -16.40 8.60
CA SER A 13 -15.18 -14.96 8.32
C SER A 13 -14.37 -14.10 9.28
N TRP A 14 -14.34 -14.45 10.57
CA TRP A 14 -13.51 -13.79 11.58
C TRP A 14 -12.01 -13.91 11.30
N ARG A 15 -11.53 -15.09 10.88
CA ARG A 15 -10.12 -15.27 10.50
C ARG A 15 -9.77 -14.42 9.29
N ARG A 16 -10.64 -14.38 8.28
CA ARG A 16 -10.44 -13.52 7.10
C ARG A 16 -10.41 -12.04 7.49
N LEU A 17 -11.34 -11.60 8.35
CA LEU A 17 -11.38 -10.23 8.86
C LEU A 17 -10.06 -9.84 9.54
N ILE A 18 -9.58 -10.67 10.48
CA ILE A 18 -8.32 -10.44 11.20
C ILE A 18 -7.17 -10.35 10.20
N LEU A 19 -7.06 -11.29 9.25
CA LEU A 19 -6.03 -11.26 8.21
C LEU A 19 -6.08 -9.97 7.38
N THR A 20 -7.26 -9.57 6.89
CA THR A 20 -7.42 -8.34 6.11
C THR A 20 -7.09 -7.09 6.94
N LEU A 21 -7.43 -7.11 8.22
CA LEU A 21 -7.12 -6.01 9.15
C LEU A 21 -5.62 -5.89 9.38
N TRP A 22 -4.93 -7.00 9.66
CA TRP A 22 -3.48 -7.04 9.82
C TRP A 22 -2.74 -6.54 8.58
N VAL A 23 -3.15 -7.01 7.39
CA VAL A 23 -2.59 -6.55 6.12
C VAL A 23 -2.82 -5.05 5.96
N SER A 24 -4.02 -4.55 6.28
CA SER A 24 -4.33 -3.12 6.20
C SER A 24 -3.50 -2.27 7.16
N ILE A 25 -3.25 -2.77 8.38
CA ILE A 25 -2.40 -2.07 9.37
C ILE A 25 -0.97 -1.96 8.85
N ILE A 26 -0.39 -3.07 8.38
CA ILE A 26 0.98 -3.11 7.87
C ILE A 26 1.11 -2.19 6.63
N ALA A 27 0.16 -2.27 5.70
CA ALA A 27 0.13 -1.41 4.53
C ALA A 27 0.07 0.08 4.90
N ASN A 28 -0.73 0.44 5.91
CA ASN A 28 -0.83 1.82 6.38
C ASN A 28 0.47 2.32 7.03
N VAL A 29 1.15 1.47 7.83
CA VAL A 29 2.44 1.82 8.44
C VAL A 29 3.50 2.10 7.39
N GLY A 30 3.53 1.32 6.29
CA GLY A 30 4.48 1.51 5.19
C GLY A 30 4.39 2.90 4.54
N VAL A 31 3.18 3.44 4.39
CA VAL A 31 2.95 4.79 3.83
C VAL A 31 3.53 5.88 4.75
N TRP A 32 3.47 5.70 6.07
CA TRP A 32 3.95 6.69 7.05
C TRP A 32 5.45 6.60 7.36
N ALA A 33 6.10 5.49 7.03
CA ALA A 33 7.52 5.29 7.29
C ALA A 33 8.41 6.37 6.64
N ILE A 34 8.06 6.86 5.44
CA ILE A 34 8.82 7.91 4.74
C ILE A 34 8.88 9.23 5.54
N VAL A 35 7.80 9.58 6.24
CA VAL A 35 7.70 10.81 7.02
C VAL A 35 8.62 10.75 8.24
N VAL A 36 8.77 9.56 8.84
CA VAL A 36 9.62 9.33 10.01
C VAL A 36 11.11 9.37 9.65
N ILE A 37 11.47 8.95 8.45
CA ILE A 37 12.87 8.91 7.98
C ILE A 37 13.35 10.30 7.54
N MET A 38 12.43 11.18 7.13
CA MET A 38 12.72 12.52 6.61
C MET A 38 13.66 13.38 7.49
N PRO A 39 13.55 13.41 8.83
CA PRO A 39 14.46 14.18 9.69
C PRO A 39 15.88 13.60 9.73
N ALA A 40 16.01 12.27 9.66
CA ALA A 40 17.33 11.61 9.63
C ALA A 40 18.06 11.93 8.32
N VAL A 41 17.34 11.89 7.19
CA VAL A 41 17.88 12.23 5.86
C VAL A 41 18.25 13.72 5.76
N GLN A 42 17.46 14.61 6.36
CA GLN A 42 17.79 16.04 6.44
C GLN A 42 19.11 16.29 7.18
N ASN A 43 19.37 15.52 8.24
CA ASN A 43 20.57 15.66 9.05
C ASN A 43 21.82 15.08 8.38
N GLU A 44 21.69 13.94 7.68
CA GLU A 44 22.81 13.31 6.96
C GLU A 44 23.25 14.06 5.70
N PHE A 45 22.30 14.67 4.97
CA PHE A 45 22.61 15.32 3.69
C PHE A 45 22.69 16.85 3.77
N GLY A 46 22.37 17.46 4.92
CA GLY A 46 22.47 18.91 5.14
C GLY A 46 21.60 19.75 4.18
N VAL A 47 20.48 19.20 3.71
CA VAL A 47 19.66 19.79 2.63
C VAL A 47 18.49 20.59 3.19
N ASP A 48 18.24 21.77 2.61
CA ASP A 48 17.10 22.64 2.93
C ASP A 48 15.74 21.95 2.72
N ARG A 49 14.74 22.31 3.54
CA ARG A 49 13.39 21.69 3.53
C ARG A 49 12.73 21.70 2.15
N GLY A 50 13.08 22.67 1.29
CA GLY A 50 12.56 22.77 -0.07
C GLY A 50 12.86 21.56 -0.94
N THR A 51 14.08 21.04 -0.88
CA THR A 51 14.51 19.90 -1.74
C THR A 51 13.93 18.58 -1.24
N VAL A 52 13.77 18.43 0.08
CA VAL A 52 13.22 17.21 0.70
C VAL A 52 11.70 17.09 0.50
N SER A 53 11.02 18.21 0.26
CA SER A 53 9.58 18.24 -0.01
C SER A 53 9.21 17.72 -1.41
N LEU A 54 10.11 17.83 -2.39
CA LEU A 54 9.88 17.39 -3.77
C LEU A 54 9.68 15.87 -3.90
N PRO A 55 10.54 14.99 -3.34
CA PRO A 55 10.31 13.55 -3.33
C PRO A 55 9.00 13.16 -2.63
N TYR A 56 8.66 13.84 -1.52
CA TYR A 56 7.40 13.60 -0.82
C TYR A 56 6.18 13.97 -1.68
N ALA A 57 6.21 15.13 -2.33
CA ALA A 57 5.17 15.54 -3.28
C ALA A 57 5.04 14.56 -4.45
N LEU A 58 6.17 14.10 -5.01
CA LEU A 58 6.20 13.12 -6.09
C LEU A 58 5.61 11.77 -5.64
N THR A 59 5.90 11.36 -4.40
CA THR A 59 5.35 10.14 -3.79
C THR A 59 3.84 10.26 -3.61
N MET A 60 3.34 11.41 -3.16
CA MET A 60 1.89 11.67 -3.03
C MET A 60 1.19 11.65 -4.39
N VAL A 61 1.81 12.19 -5.44
CA VAL A 61 1.30 12.11 -6.81
C VAL A 61 1.28 10.66 -7.31
N GLY A 62 2.37 9.91 -7.09
CA GLY A 62 2.45 8.49 -7.42
C GLY A 62 1.43 7.65 -6.65
N PHE A 63 1.18 7.96 -5.37
CA PHE A 63 0.19 7.30 -4.53
C PHE A 63 -1.24 7.58 -5.03
N GLY A 64 -1.55 8.82 -5.40
CA GLY A 64 -2.84 9.18 -5.98
C GLY A 64 -3.11 8.48 -7.31
N LEU A 65 -2.13 8.51 -8.23
CA LEU A 65 -2.23 7.82 -9.53
C LEU A 65 -2.31 6.30 -9.36
N GLY A 66 -1.51 5.74 -8.46
CA GLY A 66 -1.51 4.31 -8.12
C GLY A 66 -2.87 3.85 -7.58
N ASN A 67 -3.47 4.59 -6.64
CA ASN A 67 -4.80 4.27 -6.12
C ASN A 67 -5.88 4.31 -7.21
N LEU A 68 -5.81 5.27 -8.13
CA LEU A 68 -6.77 5.35 -9.23
C LEU A 68 -6.66 4.14 -10.17
N PHE A 69 -5.44 3.75 -10.53
CA PHE A 69 -5.18 2.61 -11.40
C PHE A 69 -5.52 1.26 -10.74
N PHE A 70 -4.99 1.03 -9.53
CA PHE A 70 -5.22 -0.22 -8.81
C PHE A 70 -6.66 -0.35 -8.32
N GLY A 71 -7.31 0.73 -7.89
CA GLY A 71 -8.73 0.73 -7.55
C GLY A 71 -9.60 0.31 -8.73
N ARG A 72 -9.34 0.87 -9.92
CA ARG A 72 -10.07 0.51 -11.15
C ARG A 72 -9.83 -0.94 -11.60
N ILE A 73 -8.62 -1.46 -11.38
CA ILE A 73 -8.27 -2.86 -11.68
C ILE A 73 -8.95 -3.82 -10.69
N VAL A 74 -8.97 -3.50 -9.40
CA VAL A 74 -9.66 -4.28 -8.36
C VAL A 74 -11.16 -4.34 -8.64
N ASP A 75 -11.77 -3.20 -8.95
CA ASP A 75 -13.22 -3.11 -9.17
C ASP A 75 -13.68 -3.87 -10.42
N ARG A 76 -12.85 -3.93 -11.46
CA ARG A 76 -13.22 -4.57 -12.74
C ARG A 76 -12.82 -6.04 -12.83
N ASN A 77 -11.66 -6.43 -12.30
CA ASN A 77 -11.08 -7.75 -12.50
C ASN A 77 -11.00 -8.59 -11.21
N GLY A 78 -11.44 -8.04 -10.08
CA GLY A 78 -11.42 -8.70 -8.78
C GLY A 78 -10.07 -8.60 -8.06
N ALA A 79 -10.10 -8.75 -6.74
CA ALA A 79 -8.92 -8.58 -5.87
C ALA A 79 -7.74 -9.52 -6.21
N PHE A 80 -8.01 -10.70 -6.78
CA PHE A 80 -6.98 -11.68 -7.10
C PHE A 80 -6.06 -11.23 -8.24
N VAL A 81 -6.61 -10.59 -9.27
CA VAL A 81 -5.84 -10.08 -10.41
C VAL A 81 -4.99 -8.87 -10.00
N ALA A 82 -5.55 -8.00 -9.14
CA ALA A 82 -4.81 -6.87 -8.59
C ALA A 82 -3.60 -7.30 -7.73
N LEU A 83 -3.75 -8.38 -6.95
CA LEU A 83 -2.64 -8.95 -6.17
C LEU A 83 -1.49 -9.44 -7.05
N ILE A 84 -1.79 -10.17 -8.13
CA ILE A 84 -0.76 -10.67 -9.06
C ILE A 84 0.00 -9.51 -9.71
N ILE A 85 -0.71 -8.48 -10.16
CA ILE A 85 -0.10 -7.27 -10.75
C ILE A 85 0.77 -6.55 -9.72
N GLY A 86 0.31 -6.41 -8.48
CA GLY A 86 1.07 -5.79 -7.40
C GLY A 86 2.39 -6.53 -7.11
N ILE A 87 2.35 -7.86 -7.06
CA ILE A 87 3.55 -8.69 -6.87
C ILE A 87 4.53 -8.50 -8.04
N LEU A 88 4.05 -8.55 -9.28
CA LEU A 88 4.89 -8.32 -10.47
C LEU A 88 5.55 -6.94 -10.43
N PHE A 89 4.82 -5.91 -10.02
CA PHE A 89 5.33 -4.55 -9.91
C PHE A 89 6.45 -4.46 -8.87
N VAL A 90 6.24 -5.01 -7.67
CA VAL A 90 7.26 -5.05 -6.60
C VAL A 90 8.50 -5.82 -7.04
N VAL A 91 8.32 -7.00 -7.65
CA VAL A 91 9.43 -7.82 -8.16
C VAL A 91 10.23 -7.05 -9.21
N SER A 92 9.56 -6.41 -10.17
CA SER A 92 10.23 -5.62 -11.20
C SER A 92 11.00 -4.42 -10.63
N GLY A 93 10.44 -3.75 -9.60
CA GLY A 93 11.10 -2.62 -8.94
C GLY A 93 12.38 -3.04 -8.20
N PHE A 94 12.35 -4.15 -7.48
CA PHE A 94 13.55 -4.73 -6.86
C PHE A 94 14.58 -5.17 -7.90
N PHE A 95 14.13 -5.72 -9.02
CA PHE A 95 15.02 -6.13 -10.11
C PHE A 95 15.71 -4.94 -10.78
N ILE A 96 14.99 -3.83 -10.97
CA ILE A 96 15.57 -2.59 -11.51
C ILE A 96 16.54 -1.95 -10.52
N SER A 97 16.24 -2.01 -9.21
CA SER A 97 17.12 -1.48 -8.17
C SER A 97 18.43 -2.28 -8.00
N ILE A 98 18.48 -3.53 -8.48
CA ILE A 98 19.69 -4.35 -8.39
C ILE A 98 20.70 -4.03 -9.50
N ILE A 99 20.26 -3.35 -10.57
CA ILE A 99 21.07 -2.97 -11.74
C ILE A 99 21.69 -1.59 -11.53
#